data_AF-A0A9D4KHB8-F1
#
_entry.id   AF-A0A9D4KHB8-F1
#
_cell.length_a   1.000
_cell.length_b   1.000
_cell.length_c   1.000
_cell.angle_alpha   90.00
_cell.angle_beta   90.00
_cell.angle_gamma   90.00
#
_symmetry.space_group_name_H-M   'P 1'
#
loop_
_entity.id
_entity.type
_entity.pdbx_description
1 polymer ?
#
loop_
_entity_poly.entity_id
_entity_poly.type
_entity_poly.pdbx_seq_one_letter_code
_entity_poly.pdbx_strand_id
1 'polypeptide(L)'
;MSHFDESSGIVACRTEWGQWWQTMEEVYVEGDLTSIIKAEDSVWTIEDKKLLRLCLPKAKTTADQCWVSLLKGQFGADHWTLDQMQKKLTLQRYQFENPGMDFSGAEITGNYQGGGPELPSS
;
A
#
# COMPACT_ATOMS: atom_id res chain seq x y z
N MET A 1 -36.55 6.06 -17.79
CA MET A 1 -35.79 4.81 -17.60
C MET A 1 -35.43 4.75 -16.14
N SER A 2 -36.09 3.87 -15.39
CA SER A 2 -35.92 3.70 -13.95
C SER A 2 -34.50 3.23 -13.66
N HIS A 3 -33.77 4.00 -12.85
CA HIS A 3 -32.54 3.57 -12.22
C HIS A 3 -32.93 2.45 -11.24
N PHE A 4 -32.72 1.20 -11.66
CA PHE A 4 -32.93 0.04 -10.83
C PHE A 4 -31.86 0.08 -9.74
N ASP A 5 -32.27 0.30 -8.49
CA ASP A 5 -31.38 0.33 -7.35
C ASP A 5 -30.95 -1.11 -7.00
N GLU A 6 -29.90 -1.56 -7.68
CA GLU A 6 -29.33 -2.91 -7.61
C GLU A 6 -28.76 -3.23 -6.21
N SER A 7 -28.68 -2.23 -5.32
CA SER A 7 -28.29 -2.42 -3.91
C SER A 7 -29.33 -3.18 -3.08
N SER A 8 -30.57 -3.30 -3.56
CA SER A 8 -31.72 -3.79 -2.81
C SER A 8 -31.78 -5.32 -2.56
N GLY A 9 -30.75 -6.09 -2.92
CA GLY A 9 -30.69 -7.53 -2.69
C GLY A 9 -29.31 -8.12 -2.38
N ILE A 10 -28.29 -7.29 -2.16
CA ILE A 10 -26.92 -7.78 -1.98
C ILE A 10 -26.77 -8.45 -0.61
N VAL A 11 -26.34 -9.71 -0.61
CA VAL A 11 -25.95 -10.45 0.60
C VAL A 11 -24.44 -10.34 0.78
N ALA A 12 -24.01 -9.34 1.54
CA ALA A 12 -22.59 -9.10 1.81
C ALA A 12 -22.06 -9.97 2.96
N CYS A 13 -20.93 -10.63 2.72
CA CYS A 13 -20.12 -11.23 3.76
C CYS A 13 -19.19 -10.15 4.35
N ARG A 14 -19.45 -9.75 5.59
CA ARG A 14 -18.62 -8.77 6.30
C ARG A 14 -17.40 -9.45 6.90
N THR A 15 -16.25 -8.82 6.75
CA THR A 15 -14.97 -9.25 7.30
C THR A 15 -14.41 -8.14 8.21
N GLU A 16 -13.34 -8.43 8.93
CA GLU A 16 -12.71 -7.41 9.78
C GLU A 16 -12.09 -6.25 8.97
N TRP A 17 -11.84 -6.47 7.68
CA TRP A 17 -11.15 -5.56 6.78
C TRP A 17 -12.03 -4.92 5.71
N GLY A 18 -13.32 -5.25 5.70
CA GLY A 18 -14.28 -4.73 4.75
C GLY A 18 -15.40 -5.73 4.50
N GLN A 19 -15.71 -5.97 3.24
CA GLN A 19 -16.77 -6.89 2.85
C GLN A 19 -16.55 -7.41 1.44
N TRP A 20 -17.18 -8.53 1.13
CA TRP A 20 -17.26 -9.04 -0.23
C TRP A 20 -18.63 -9.67 -0.46
N TRP A 21 -19.03 -9.70 -1.72
CA TRP A 21 -20.25 -10.37 -2.16
C TRP A 21 -20.08 -10.82 -3.61
N GLN A 22 -21.08 -11.51 -4.13
CA GLN A 22 -21.08 -11.99 -5.50
C GLN A 22 -22.48 -12.00 -6.11
N THR A 23 -22.52 -11.89 -7.43
CA THR A 23 -23.71 -12.10 -8.25
C THR A 23 -23.54 -13.41 -9.02
N MET A 24 -24.40 -13.67 -10.02
CA MET A 24 -24.22 -14.83 -10.91
C MET A 24 -22.95 -14.74 -11.75
N GLU A 25 -22.45 -13.54 -12.02
CA GLU A 25 -21.36 -13.31 -13.00
C GLU A 25 -20.11 -12.71 -12.37
N GLU A 26 -20.24 -12.03 -11.24
CA GLU A 26 -19.18 -11.17 -10.71
C GLU A 26 -18.96 -11.35 -9.21
N VAL A 27 -17.73 -11.11 -8.76
CA VAL A 27 -17.35 -11.05 -7.35
C VAL A 27 -16.83 -9.65 -7.04
N TYR A 28 -17.35 -9.07 -5.96
CA TYR A 28 -17.03 -7.74 -5.50
C TYR A 28 -16.28 -7.82 -4.17
N VAL A 29 -15.22 -7.02 -4.04
CA VAL A 29 -14.40 -6.93 -2.84
C VAL A 29 -14.23 -5.46 -2.48
N GLU A 30 -14.55 -5.11 -1.23
CA GLU A 30 -14.42 -3.76 -0.70
C GLU A 30 -13.60 -3.77 0.58
N GLY A 31 -12.77 -2.74 0.75
CA GLY A 31 -12.00 -2.49 1.95
C GLY A 31 -11.37 -1.10 1.93
N ASP A 32 -11.14 -0.54 3.11
CA ASP A 32 -10.56 0.80 3.26
C ASP A 32 -9.03 0.70 3.28
N LEU A 33 -8.36 1.34 2.32
CA LEU A 33 -6.91 1.49 2.32
C LEU A 33 -6.42 2.34 3.49
N THR A 34 -5.18 2.09 3.93
CA THR A 34 -4.56 2.84 5.03
C THR A 34 -4.33 4.33 4.69
N SER A 35 -4.07 4.65 3.42
CA SER A 35 -3.84 6.02 2.96
C SER A 35 -4.26 6.20 1.50
N ILE A 36 -4.27 7.46 1.05
CA ILE A 36 -4.69 7.84 -0.31
C ILE A 36 -3.65 7.34 -1.34
N ILE A 37 -4.15 6.81 -2.44
CA ILE A 37 -3.37 6.33 -3.59
C ILE A 37 -3.67 7.17 -4.84
N LYS A 38 -2.82 7.09 -5.85
CA LYS A 38 -3.12 7.58 -7.20
C LYS A 38 -3.93 6.51 -7.92
N ALA A 39 -5.24 6.63 -7.83
CA ALA A 39 -6.17 5.62 -8.37
C ALA A 39 -5.98 5.42 -9.88
N GLU A 40 -5.72 6.50 -10.62
CA GLU A 40 -5.47 6.50 -12.07
C GLU A 40 -4.24 5.70 -12.50
N ASP A 41 -3.22 5.62 -11.65
CA ASP A 41 -1.98 4.88 -11.91
C ASP A 41 -2.04 3.44 -11.37
N SER A 42 -3.15 3.05 -10.73
CA SER A 42 -3.27 1.75 -10.08
C SER A 42 -3.55 0.65 -11.08
N VAL A 43 -2.86 -0.47 -10.92
CA VAL A 43 -2.95 -1.62 -11.82
C VAL A 43 -3.33 -2.85 -11.02
N TRP A 44 -4.26 -3.64 -11.56
CA TRP A 44 -4.60 -4.95 -11.02
C TRP A 44 -4.47 -6.01 -12.12
N THR A 45 -4.00 -7.19 -11.75
CA THR A 45 -3.85 -8.32 -12.67
C THR A 45 -4.37 -9.59 -12.02
N ILE A 46 -4.91 -10.48 -12.86
CA ILE A 46 -5.22 -11.86 -12.47
C ILE A 46 -4.21 -12.78 -13.14
N GLU A 47 -3.28 -13.31 -12.36
CA GLU A 47 -2.26 -14.26 -12.80
C GLU A 47 -2.79 -15.69 -12.64
N ASP A 48 -2.54 -16.54 -13.63
CA ASP A 48 -2.95 -17.96 -13.66
C ASP A 48 -4.44 -18.20 -13.33
N LYS A 49 -5.30 -17.22 -13.65
CA LYS A 49 -6.74 -17.22 -13.37
C LYS A 49 -7.11 -17.30 -11.89
N LYS A 50 -6.17 -17.11 -10.96
CA LYS A 50 -6.39 -17.35 -9.53
C LYS A 50 -5.70 -16.36 -8.60
N LEU A 51 -4.62 -15.71 -9.03
CA LEU A 51 -3.87 -14.78 -8.19
C LEU A 51 -4.22 -13.35 -8.56
N LEU A 52 -4.98 -12.67 -7.69
CA LEU A 52 -5.19 -11.23 -7.78
C LEU A 52 -3.95 -10.49 -7.25
N ARG A 53 -3.29 -9.71 -8.12
CA ARG A 53 -2.19 -8.83 -7.76
C ARG A 53 -2.62 -7.37 -7.93
N LEU A 54 -2.44 -6.58 -6.88
CA LEU A 54 -2.73 -5.14 -6.84
C LEU A 54 -1.43 -4.36 -6.75
N CYS A 55 -1.24 -3.39 -7.63
CA CYS A 55 -0.18 -2.38 -7.56
C CYS A 55 -0.84 -1.02 -7.33
N LEU A 56 -0.59 -0.43 -6.16
CA LEU A 56 -1.26 0.80 -5.70
C LEU A 56 -0.21 1.90 -5.48
N PRO A 57 -0.02 2.82 -6.45
CA PRO A 57 0.92 3.92 -6.29
C PRO A 57 0.46 4.88 -5.20
N LYS A 58 1.31 5.13 -4.21
CA LYS A 58 1.00 6.06 -3.11
C LYS A 58 0.86 7.48 -3.63
N ALA A 59 -0.15 8.23 -3.15
CA ALA A 59 -0.32 9.64 -3.51
C ALA A 59 0.81 10.51 -2.95
N LYS A 60 1.33 10.17 -1.77
CA LYS A 60 2.47 10.81 -1.12
C LYS A 60 3.70 9.90 -1.19
N THR A 61 4.78 10.39 -1.76
CA THR A 61 6.06 9.65 -1.96
C THR A 61 7.14 10.08 -0.96
N THR A 62 6.75 10.43 0.26
CA THR A 62 7.66 10.80 1.33
C THR A 62 7.96 9.59 2.21
N ALA A 63 9.18 9.48 2.75
CA ALA A 63 9.63 8.30 3.49
C ALA A 63 8.93 8.09 4.85
N ASP A 64 8.23 9.11 5.35
CA ASP A 64 7.30 9.04 6.49
C ASP A 64 6.02 8.24 6.17
N GLN A 65 5.73 7.95 4.89
CA GLN A 65 4.57 7.17 4.43
C GLN A 65 4.86 5.66 4.38
N CYS A 66 5.59 5.13 5.36
CA CYS A 66 5.66 3.68 5.54
C CYS A 66 4.29 3.20 6.03
N TRP A 67 3.58 2.46 5.19
CA TRP A 67 2.28 1.91 5.57
C TRP A 67 2.51 0.80 6.60
N VAL A 68 1.94 0.99 7.79
CA VAL A 68 2.01 -0.01 8.88
C VAL A 68 1.09 -1.21 8.63
N SER A 69 0.08 -1.01 7.78
CA SER A 69 -0.91 -2.01 7.40
C SER A 69 -1.39 -1.75 5.97
N LEU A 70 -1.88 -2.78 5.29
CA LEU A 70 -2.42 -2.63 3.92
C LEU A 70 -3.79 -1.93 3.94
N LEU A 71 -4.67 -2.37 4.84
CA LEU A 71 -5.99 -1.80 5.06
C LEU A 71 -6.05 -1.14 6.44
N LYS A 72 -7.03 -0.24 6.62
CA LYS A 72 -7.16 0.54 7.85
C LYS A 72 -7.36 -0.38 9.06
N GLY A 73 -6.33 -0.49 9.90
CA GLY A 73 -6.34 -1.34 11.09
C GLY A 73 -6.25 -2.85 10.83
N GLN A 74 -5.99 -3.28 9.58
CA GLN A 74 -6.01 -4.67 9.17
C GLN A 74 -4.85 -5.03 8.25
N PHE A 75 -4.39 -6.28 8.33
CA PHE A 75 -3.18 -6.74 7.63
C PHE A 75 -1.96 -5.88 8.00
N GLY A 76 -1.76 -5.69 9.30
CA GLY A 76 -0.58 -5.01 9.84
C GLY A 76 0.69 -5.85 9.64
N ALA A 77 1.79 -5.19 9.30
CA ALA A 77 3.10 -5.81 9.37
C ALA A 77 3.51 -5.99 10.84
N ASP A 78 4.15 -7.11 11.17
CA ASP A 78 4.76 -7.27 12.48
C ASP A 78 5.88 -6.25 12.70
N HIS A 79 6.25 -5.99 13.96
CA HIS A 79 7.24 -4.95 14.30
C HIS A 79 8.57 -5.13 13.58
N TRP A 80 9.02 -6.37 13.36
CA TRP A 80 10.27 -6.64 12.66
C TRP A 80 10.14 -6.35 11.17
N THR A 81 9.08 -6.84 10.52
CA THR A 81 8.82 -6.56 9.11
C THR A 81 8.65 -5.07 8.84
N LEU A 82 7.92 -4.35 9.71
CA LEU A 82 7.73 -2.91 9.60
C LEU A 82 9.07 -2.16 9.70
N ASP A 83 9.94 -2.56 10.62
CA ASP A 83 11.28 -2.01 10.77
C ASP A 83 12.11 -2.16 9.49
N GLN A 84 12.09 -3.35 8.89
CA GLN A 84 12.78 -3.62 7.63
C GLN A 84 12.21 -2.80 6.47
N MET A 85 10.88 -2.64 6.40
CA MET A 85 10.23 -1.78 5.41
C MET A 85 10.65 -0.32 5.55
N GLN A 86 10.68 0.22 6.77
CA GLN A 86 11.13 1.59 7.03
C GLN A 86 12.59 1.80 6.61
N LYS A 87 13.50 0.90 7.00
CA LYS A 87 14.91 0.95 6.56
C LYS A 87 15.03 0.99 5.05
N LYS A 88 14.32 0.11 4.34
CA LYS A 88 14.36 0.03 2.88
C LYS A 88 13.83 1.29 2.21
N LEU A 89 12.72 1.86 2.70
CA LEU A 89 12.17 3.12 2.17
C LEU A 89 13.10 4.31 2.40
N THR A 90 13.71 4.40 3.59
CA THR A 90 14.70 5.44 3.89
C THR A 90 15.93 5.33 2.98
N LEU A 91 16.43 4.11 2.73
CA LEU A 91 17.53 3.88 1.80
C LEU A 91 17.18 4.29 0.37
N GLN A 92 15.98 3.93 -0.10
CA GLN A 92 15.49 4.34 -1.42
C GLN A 92 15.41 5.87 -1.56
N ARG A 93 14.97 6.58 -0.51
CA ARG A 93 14.98 8.05 -0.50
C ARG A 93 16.40 8.58 -0.67
N TYR A 94 17.37 8.09 0.12
CA TYR A 94 18.75 8.55 0.03
C TYR A 94 19.39 8.28 -1.34
N GLN A 95 19.13 7.12 -1.93
CA GLN A 95 19.59 6.79 -3.29
C GLN A 95 18.98 7.74 -4.33
N PHE A 96 17.69 8.06 -4.21
CA PHE A 96 17.01 8.98 -5.11
C PHE A 96 17.52 10.42 -4.98
N GLU A 97 17.78 10.87 -3.74
CA GLU A 97 18.32 12.21 -3.45
C GLU A 97 19.80 12.35 -3.88
N ASN A 98 20.54 11.24 -4.00
CA ASN A 98 21.98 11.24 -4.28
C ASN A 98 22.35 10.25 -5.41
N PRO A 99 21.94 10.51 -6.67
CA PRO A 99 22.12 9.59 -7.80
C PRO A 99 23.59 9.31 -8.19
N GLY A 100 24.55 10.07 -7.65
CA GLY A 100 25.99 9.91 -7.87
C GLY A 100 26.75 9.17 -6.77
N MET A 101 26.08 8.75 -5.69
CA MET A 101 26.70 7.99 -4.60
C MET A 101 26.36 6.50 -4.71
N ASP A 102 27.36 5.64 -4.48
CA ASP A 102 27.17 4.19 -4.41
C ASP A 102 26.83 3.77 -2.97
N PHE A 103 25.58 3.34 -2.76
CA PHE A 103 25.08 2.83 -1.48
C PHE A 103 24.91 1.31 -1.45
N SER A 104 25.50 0.58 -2.40
CA SER A 104 25.34 -0.88 -2.50
C SER A 104 25.83 -1.66 -1.27
N GLY A 105 26.77 -1.11 -0.51
CA GLY A 105 27.29 -1.67 0.75
C GLY A 105 26.84 -0.94 2.03
N ALA A 106 25.88 -0.01 1.93
CA ALA A 106 25.47 0.80 3.08
C ALA A 106 24.42 0.09 3.94
N GLU A 107 24.62 0.06 5.25
CA GLU A 107 23.63 -0.38 6.23
C GLU A 107 23.02 0.84 6.95
N ILE A 108 21.70 0.93 6.98
CA ILE A 108 21.01 1.99 7.72
C ILE A 108 21.03 1.65 9.21
N THR A 109 21.75 2.48 9.97
CA THR A 109 21.82 2.43 11.43
C THR A 109 21.35 3.76 12.04
N GLY A 110 20.82 3.74 13.25
CA GLY A 110 20.35 4.96 13.94
C GLY A 110 18.85 5.24 13.77
N ASN A 111 18.45 6.52 13.82
CA ASN A 111 17.03 6.92 13.79
C ASN A 111 16.52 7.09 12.34
N TYR A 112 15.95 6.03 11.76
CA TYR A 112 15.32 6.03 10.43
C TYR A 112 13.79 6.08 10.47
N GLN A 113 13.20 6.12 11.67
CA GLN A 113 11.75 6.25 11.81
C GLN A 113 11.26 7.57 11.21
N GLY A 114 10.06 7.56 10.62
CA GLY A 114 9.51 8.75 9.94
C GLY A 114 10.31 9.19 8.71
N GLY A 115 11.13 8.30 8.13
CA GLY A 115 11.99 8.59 6.99
C GLY A 115 13.42 8.98 7.36
N GLY A 116 13.77 9.10 8.65
CA GLY A 116 15.14 9.41 9.08
C GLY A 116 15.59 10.86 8.85
N PRO A 117 16.78 11.24 9.31
CA PRO A 117 17.24 12.63 9.33
C PRO A 117 17.29 13.23 7.92
N GLU A 118 16.87 14.49 7.81
CA GLU A 118 17.05 15.30 6.62
C GLU A 118 18.55 15.54 6.43
N LEU A 119 19.07 15.26 5.23
CA LEU A 119 20.45 15.59 4.91
C LEU A 119 20.57 17.10 4.71
N PRO A 120 21.67 17.72 5.19
CA PRO A 120 21.90 19.13 4.93
C PRO A 120 21.99 19.38 3.42
N SER A 121 21.24 20.36 2.95
CA SER A 121 21.33 20.86 1.57
C SER A 121 22.74 21.45 1.39
N SER A 122 23.54 20.90 0.47
CA SER A 122 24.80 21.51 0.04
C SER A 122 24.56 22.65 -0.93
#